data_AF-A0A957EIS6-F1
#
_entry.id   AF-A0A957EIS6-F1
#
_cell.length_a   1.000
_cell.length_b   1.000
_cell.length_c   1.000
_cell.angle_alpha   90.00
_cell.angle_beta   90.00
_cell.angle_gamma   90.00
#
_symmetry.space_group_name_H-M   'P 1'
#
loop_
_entity.id
_entity.type
_entity.pdbx_description
1 polymer ?
#
loop_
_entity_poly.entity_id
_entity_poly.type
_entity_poly.pdbx_seq_one_letter_code
_entity_poly.pdbx_strand_id
1 'polypeptide(L)' 'MLVKERMSSPVISVGPDMPIMECLKLMQDKSIRRTPVLDKQGKLVGIVSDKDLLNAAPSDATTLSVWEMNYLIGQV' A
#
# COMPACT_ATOMS: atom_id res chain seq x y z
N MET A 1 -15.52 26.22 14.42
CA MET A 1 -14.84 24.93 14.63
C MET A 1 -13.66 24.87 13.67
N LEU A 2 -12.45 24.64 14.17
CA LEU A 2 -11.24 24.67 13.34
C LEU A 2 -10.91 23.26 12.83
N VAL A 3 -10.44 23.12 11.59
CA VAL A 3 -10.07 21.82 10.99
C VAL A 3 -9.04 21.07 11.83
N LYS A 4 -8.09 21.83 12.42
CA LYS A 4 -7.05 21.29 13.31
C LYS A 4 -7.60 20.56 14.55
N GLU A 5 -8.85 20.84 14.94
CA GLU A 5 -9.51 20.23 16.11
C GLU A 5 -10.22 18.92 15.75
N ARG A 6 -10.28 18.56 14.46
CA ARG A 6 -10.98 17.38 13.93
C ARG A 6 -10.09 16.45 13.12
N MET A 7 -8.93 16.93 12.67
CA MET A 7 -7.94 16.11 11.98
C MET A 7 -7.18 15.18 12.93
N SER A 8 -6.60 14.12 12.38
CA SER A 8 -5.67 13.24 13.11
C SER A 8 -4.23 13.60 12.76
N SER A 9 -3.34 13.59 13.77
CA SER A 9 -1.91 13.82 13.61
C SER A 9 -1.15 12.99 14.67
N PRO A 10 -0.04 12.31 14.31
CA PRO A 10 0.58 12.26 12.98
C PRO A 10 -0.24 11.41 11.99
N VAL A 11 -0.24 11.81 10.72
CA VAL A 11 -0.84 11.02 9.64
C VAL A 11 0.09 9.87 9.27
N ILE A 12 -0.46 8.67 9.16
CA ILE A 12 0.26 7.54 8.58
C ILE A 12 0.42 7.84 7.10
N SER A 13 1.65 7.82 6.60
CA SER A 13 1.99 8.15 5.22
C SER A 13 2.94 7.10 4.65
N VAL A 14 3.04 7.04 3.33
CA VAL A 14 3.95 6.14 2.61
C VAL A 14 4.83 6.91 1.64
N GLY A 15 5.97 6.33 1.28
CA GLY A 15 6.85 6.87 0.25
C GLY A 15 6.41 6.46 -1.16
N PRO A 16 6.77 7.21 -2.22
CA PRO A 16 6.46 6.85 -3.61
C PRO A 16 7.15 5.56 -4.05
N ASP A 17 8.29 5.22 -3.43
CA ASP A 17 9.10 4.05 -3.76
C ASP A 17 8.73 2.82 -2.89
N MET A 18 7.70 2.90 -2.04
CA MET A 18 7.29 1.80 -1.16
C MET A 18 6.63 0.68 -1.96
N PRO A 19 7.04 -0.60 -1.78
CA PRO A 19 6.40 -1.73 -2.45
C PRO A 19 4.89 -1.83 -2.12
N ILE A 20 4.08 -2.18 -3.12
CA ILE A 20 2.62 -2.31 -3.00
C ILE A 20 2.22 -3.25 -1.85
N MET A 21 2.91 -4.40 -1.73
CA MET A 21 2.63 -5.39 -0.68
C MET A 21 2.91 -4.87 0.73
N GLU A 22 3.96 -4.06 0.89
CA GLU A 22 4.28 -3.43 2.17
C GLU A 22 3.26 -2.35 2.52
N CYS A 23 2.84 -1.56 1.52
CA CYS A 23 1.81 -0.55 1.71
C CYS A 23 0.45 -1.17 2.10
N LEU A 24 0.05 -2.26 1.44
CA LEU A 24 -1.16 -3.02 1.79
C LEU A 24 -1.09 -3.58 3.20
N LYS A 25 0.06 -4.17 3.59
CA LYS A 25 0.27 -4.67 4.94
C LYS A 25 0.18 -3.56 5.98
N LEU A 26 0.82 -2.42 5.74
CA LEU A 26 0.73 -1.25 6.60
C LEU A 26 -0.72 -0.77 6.77
N MET A 27 -1.48 -0.72 5.68
CA MET A 27 -2.90 -0.33 5.70
C MET A 27 -3.73 -1.28 6.55
N GLN A 28 -3.51 -2.60 6.43
CA GLN A 28 -4.18 -3.61 7.24
C GLN A 28 -3.80 -3.50 8.72
N ASP A 29 -2.51 -3.46 9.03
CA ASP A 29 -1.97 -3.39 10.39
C ASP A 29 -2.47 -2.15 11.14
N LYS A 30 -2.70 -1.05 10.40
CA LYS A 30 -3.18 0.22 10.95
C LYS A 30 -4.68 0.43 10.78
N SER A 31 -5.38 -0.53 10.18
CA SER A 31 -6.83 -0.45 9.91
C SER A 31 -7.24 0.83 9.16
N ILE A 32 -6.41 1.27 8.21
CA ILE A 32 -6.67 2.43 7.35
C ILE A 32 -6.86 1.97 5.90
N ARG A 33 -7.74 2.65 5.16
CA ARG A 33 -8.03 2.32 3.75
C ARG A 33 -7.35 3.24 2.75
N ARG A 34 -6.80 4.36 3.22
CA ARG A 34 -6.20 5.41 2.40
C ARG A 34 -5.03 6.01 3.14
N THR A 35 -4.00 6.37 2.40
CA THR A 35 -2.81 7.01 2.94
C THR A 35 -2.27 8.04 1.94
N PRO A 36 -1.79 9.21 2.41
CA PRO A 36 -1.04 10.13 1.58
C PRO A 36 0.33 9.56 1.22
N VAL A 37 0.78 9.86 0.01
CA VAL A 37 2.13 9.56 -0.47
C VAL A 37 2.97 10.83 -0.33
N LEU A 38 4.04 10.74 0.46
CA LEU A 38 4.96 11.85 0.71
C LEU A 38 6.33 11.55 0.07
N ASP A 39 6.96 12.55 -0.54
CA ASP A 39 8.34 12.43 -1.00
C ASP A 39 9.34 12.47 0.17
N LYS A 40 10.63 12.35 -0.15
CA LYS A 40 11.72 12.36 0.83
C LYS A 40 11.85 13.70 1.59
N GLN A 41 11.27 14.77 1.05
CA GLN A 41 11.23 16.11 1.67
C GLN A 41 9.94 16.32 2.48
N GLY A 42 9.06 15.34 2.56
CA GLY A 42 7.78 15.41 3.27
C GLY A 42 6.68 16.11 2.49
N LYS A 43 6.87 16.38 1.19
CA LYS A 43 5.84 17.00 0.34
C LYS A 43 4.83 15.95 -0.11
N LEU A 44 3.55 16.30 -0.07
CA LEU A 44 2.48 15.47 -0.61
C LEU A 44 2.60 15.38 -2.14
N VAL A 45 2.79 14.15 -2.64
CA VAL A 45 2.88 13.85 -4.08
C VAL A 45 1.68 13.07 -4.60
N GLY A 46 0.87 12.48 -3.72
CA GLY A 46 -0.33 11.74 -4.12
C GLY A 46 -1.10 11.15 -2.95
N ILE A 47 -2.14 10.39 -3.29
CA ILE A 47 -2.96 9.63 -2.34
C ILE A 47 -3.23 8.26 -2.99
N VAL A 48 -3.15 7.20 -2.20
CA VAL A 48 -3.49 5.85 -2.64
C VAL A 48 -4.48 5.23 -1.67
N SER A 49 -5.42 4.45 -2.20
CA SER A 49 -6.32 3.60 -1.44
C SER A 49 -5.93 2.12 -1.52
N ASP A 50 -6.37 1.34 -0.55
CA ASP A 50 -6.27 -0.12 -0.57
C ASP A 50 -6.81 -0.73 -1.87
N LYS A 51 -7.92 -0.19 -2.40
CA LYS A 51 -8.49 -0.60 -3.69
C LYS A 51 -7.58 -0.29 -4.88
N ASP A 52 -6.95 0.88 -4.89
CA ASP A 52 -6.02 1.25 -5.96
C ASP A 52 -4.83 0.27 -5.97
N LEU A 53 -4.33 -0.06 -4.77
CA LEU A 53 -3.25 -1.02 -4.60
C LEU A 53 -3.66 -2.44 -5.00
N LEU A 54 -4.87 -2.90 -4.65
CA LEU A 54 -5.39 -4.20 -5.06
C LEU A 54 -5.62 -4.30 -6.57
N ASN A 55 -6.08 -3.22 -7.21
CA ASN A 55 -6.26 -3.19 -8.67
C ASN A 55 -4.93 -3.14 -9.42
N ALA A 56 -3.89 -2.53 -8.83
CA ALA A 56 -2.54 -2.49 -9.37
C ALA A 56 -1.71 -3.73 -9.02
N ALA A 57 -2.11 -4.47 -7.99
CA ALA A 57 -1.50 -5.73 -7.63
C ALA A 57 -1.82 -6.78 -8.72
N PRO A 58 -0.97 -7.81 -8.86
CA PRO A 58 -1.32 -8.97 -9.68
C PRO A 58 -2.70 -9.49 -9.26
N SER A 59 -3.53 -9.85 -10.24
CA SER A 59 -4.78 -10.58 -9.99
C SER A 59 -4.50 -11.75 -9.06
N ASP A 60 -5.42 -12.05 -8.14
CA ASP A 60 -5.52 -13.35 -7.48
C ASP A 60 -5.90 -14.40 -8.55
N ALA A 61 -4.97 -14.70 -9.45
CA ALA A 61 -5.18 -15.64 -10.53
C ALA A 61 -5.05 -17.07 -9.99
N THR A 62 -6.22 -17.66 -9.72
CA THR A 62 -6.60 -18.99 -10.19
C THR A 62 -5.74 -20.18 -9.70
N THR A 63 -6.18 -20.83 -8.63
CA THR A 63 -5.95 -22.26 -8.31
C THR A 63 -4.52 -22.79 -8.19
N LEU A 64 -3.48 -21.96 -8.34
CA LEU A 64 -2.10 -22.36 -8.21
C LEU A 64 -1.42 -21.49 -7.16
N SER A 65 -1.62 -21.94 -5.92
CA SER A 65 -1.00 -21.43 -4.71
C SER A 65 0.51 -21.32 -4.88
N VAL A 66 1.08 -20.20 -4.39
CA VAL A 66 2.47 -19.89 -3.96
C VAL A 66 3.61 -20.88 -4.31
N TRP A 67 3.37 -22.18 -4.19
CA TRP A 67 4.22 -23.29 -4.64
C TRP A 67 4.55 -23.28 -6.14
N GLU A 68 3.65 -22.86 -7.02
CA GLU A 68 3.93 -22.86 -8.47
C GLU A 68 4.91 -21.76 -8.89
N MET A 69 4.83 -20.58 -8.25
CA MET A 69 5.83 -19.54 -8.46
C MET A 69 7.23 -19.99 -8.02
N ASN A 70 7.34 -20.66 -6.86
CA ASN A 70 8.62 -21.23 -6.41
C ASN A 70 9.12 -22.32 -7.37
N TYR A 71 8.22 -23.13 -7.95
CA TYR A 71 8.57 -24.15 -8.94
C TYR A 71 9.11 -23.54 -10.24
N LEU A 72 8.47 -22.49 -10.76
CA LEU A 72 8.90 -21.82 -12.00
C LEU A 72 10.20 -21.05 -11.84
N ILE A 73 10.45 -20.45 -10.66
CA ILE A 73 11.71 -19.77 -10.36
C ILE A 73 12.87 -20.77 -10.19
N GLY A 74 12.60 -22.00 -9.73
CA GLY A 74 13.61 -23.06 -9.59
C GLY A 74 14.03 -23.75 -10.88
N GLN A 75 13.41 -23.44 -12.02
CA GLN A 75 13.76 -24.02 -13.34
C GLN A 75 14.62 -23.09 -14.22
N VAL A 76 15.11 -21.98 -13.69
CA VAL A 76 16.07 -21.09 -14.37
C VAL A 76 17.47 -21.28 -13.80
#